data_AF-A0A3G2TDJ5-F1
#
_entry.id   AF-A0A3G2TDJ5-F1
#
_cell.length_a   1.000
_cell.length_b   1.000
_cell.length_c   1.000
_cell.angle_alpha   90.00
_cell.angle_beta   90.00
_cell.angle_gamma   90.00
#
_symmetry.space_group_name_H-M   'P 1'
#
loop_
_entity.id
_entity.type
_entity.pdbx_description
1 polymer ?
#
loop_
_entity_poly.entity_id
_entity_poly.type
_entity_poly.pdbx_seq_one_letter_code
_entity_poly.pdbx_strand_id
1 'polypeptide(L)' 'MSKDRFEIEKVDRYYFFDGRNSKRYVETTFWYNPYTLERKETQRNEFITAGSEYKLPEWARSISLRRKDLESDRIY' A
#
# COMPACT_ATOMS: atom_id res chain seq x y z
N MET A 1 29.64 4.02 -13.78
CA MET A 1 28.45 4.37 -12.99
C MET A 1 27.33 3.43 -13.39
N SER A 2 26.85 2.60 -12.47
CA SER A 2 25.85 1.57 -12.76
C SER A 2 24.49 2.22 -13.04
N LYS A 3 23.92 1.96 -14.22
CA LYS A 3 22.63 2.52 -14.69
C LYS A 3 21.40 1.92 -14.00
N ASP A 4 21.58 0.93 -13.12
CA ASP A 4 20.52 0.19 -12.43
C ASP A 4 20.16 0.73 -11.03
N ARG A 5 20.54 1.98 -10.74
CA ARG A 5 20.28 2.56 -9.42
C ARG A 5 18.88 3.17 -9.37
N PHE A 6 17.90 2.34 -9.00
CA PHE A 6 16.58 2.79 -8.58
C PHE A 6 16.62 3.24 -7.13
N GLU A 7 16.19 4.47 -6.87
CA GLU A 7 16.09 5.06 -5.54
C GLU A 7 14.62 5.18 -5.14
N ILE A 8 14.33 5.09 -3.83
CA ILE A 8 12.96 5.22 -3.34
C ILE A 8 12.59 6.71 -3.34
N GLU A 9 11.68 7.09 -4.22
CA GLU A 9 11.16 8.46 -4.30
C GLU A 9 10.09 8.69 -3.23
N LYS A 10 9.18 7.73 -3.08
CA LYS A 10 8.04 7.83 -2.15
C LYS A 10 7.55 6.44 -1.75
N VAL A 11 7.06 6.33 -0.53
CA VAL A 11 6.29 5.16 -0.08
C VAL A 11 4.93 5.64 0.40
N ASP A 12 3.87 5.19 -0.27
CA ASP A 12 2.49 5.47 0.10
C ASP A 12 1.91 4.24 0.80
N ARG A 13 1.47 4.44 2.05
CA ARG A 13 0.96 3.36 2.91
C ARG A 13 -0.42 3.74 3.40
N TYR A 14 -1.42 2.94 3.08
CA TYR A 14 -2.77 3.18 3.53
C TYR A 14 -3.55 1.88 3.66
N TYR A 15 -4.62 1.91 4.45
CA TYR A 15 -5.64 0.88 4.45
C TYR A 15 -7.00 1.48 4.21
N PHE A 16 -7.94 0.66 3.76
CA PHE A 16 -9.34 1.03 3.60
C PHE A 16 -10.23 -0.16 3.96
N PHE A 17 -11.47 0.11 4.35
CA PHE A 17 -12.45 -0.95 4.55
C PHE A 17 -13.00 -1.42 3.20
N ASP A 18 -12.81 -2.72 2.91
CA ASP A 18 -13.26 -3.39 1.69
C ASP A 18 -14.54 -4.19 2.00
N GLY A 19 -15.55 -3.53 2.53
CA GLY A 19 -16.80 -4.13 3.04
C GLY A 19 -17.03 -3.93 4.55
N ARG A 20 -18.08 -4.57 5.10
CA ARG A 20 -18.55 -4.31 6.47
C ARG A 20 -17.53 -4.67 7.55
N ASN A 21 -16.74 -5.72 7.32
CA ASN A 21 -15.84 -6.31 8.31
C ASN A 21 -14.49 -6.73 7.68
N SER A 22 -14.09 -6.09 6.60
CA SER A 22 -12.86 -6.42 5.87
C SER A 22 -12.01 -5.18 5.71
N LYS A 23 -10.70 -5.34 5.89
CA LYS A 23 -9.71 -4.28 5.70
C LYS A 23 -8.74 -4.72 4.61
N ARG A 24 -8.42 -3.83 3.70
CA ARG A 24 -7.35 -4.01 2.72
C ARG A 24 -6.25 -3.01 3.01
N TYR A 25 -5.03 -3.53 3.17
CA TYR A 25 -3.81 -2.77 3.40
C TYR A 25 -3.04 -2.71 2.09
N VAL A 26 -2.55 -1.52 1.75
CA VAL A 26 -1.82 -1.26 0.51
C VAL A 26 -0.57 -0.46 0.84
N GLU A 27 0.55 -0.93 0.32
CA GLU A 27 1.82 -0.21 0.32
C GLU A 27 2.30 -0.11 -1.13
N THR A 28 2.42 1.13 -1.62
CA THR A 28 2.95 1.42 -2.95
C THR A 28 4.29 2.13 -2.77
N THR A 29 5.36 1.48 -3.22
CA THR A 29 6.70 2.07 -3.27
C THR A 29 6.97 2.56 -4.67
N PHE A 30 7.24 3.86 -4.79
CA PHE A 30 7.64 4.53 -6.01
C PHE A 30 9.16 4.61 -6.07
N TRP A 31 9.69 4.03 -7.12
CA TRP A 31 11.12 3.97 -7.44
C TRP A 31 11.40 4.93 -8.60
N TYR A 32 12.47 5.70 -8.46
CA TYR A 32 12.92 6.64 -9.47
C TYR A 32 14.39 6.39 -9.79
N ASN A 33 14.72 6.34 -11.07
CA ASN A 33 16.10 6.28 -11.54
C ASN A 33 16.52 7.68 -12.02
N PRO A 34 17.41 8.39 -11.29
CA PRO A 34 17.81 9.74 -11.67
C PRO A 34 18.65 9.79 -12.95
N TYR A 35 19.18 8.66 -13.42
CA TYR A 35 20.04 8.59 -14.60
C TYR A 35 19.26 8.31 -15.89
N THR A 36 18.25 7.44 -15.82
CA THR A 36 17.40 7.10 -16.98
C THR A 36 16.07 7.86 -16.98
N LEU A 37 15.76 8.58 -15.88
CA LEU A 37 14.48 9.23 -15.60
C LEU A 37 13.30 8.23 -15.56
N GLU A 38 13.60 6.93 -15.44
CA GLU A 38 12.59 5.89 -15.36
C GLU A 38 11.93 5.86 -13.99
N ARG A 39 10.62 5.61 -14.00
CA ARG A 39 9.82 5.41 -12.80
C ARG A 39 9.30 3.99 -12.78
N LYS A 40 9.35 3.37 -11.61
CA LYS A 40 8.80 2.05 -11.37
C LYS A 40 7.98 2.10 -10.09
N GLU A 41 6.85 1.43 -10.08
CA GLU A 41 6.05 1.27 -8.87
C GLU A 41 5.98 -0.21 -8.50
N THR A 42 6.07 -0.48 -7.21
CA THR A 42 5.83 -1.81 -6.66
C THR A 42 4.76 -1.70 -5.60
N GLN A 43 3.65 -2.39 -5.84
CA GLN A 43 2.52 -2.42 -4.93
C GLN A 43 2.47 -3.75 -4.19
N ARG A 44 2.28 -3.68 -2.88
CA ARG A 44 1.93 -4.81 -2.03
C ARG A 44 0.53 -4.58 -1.48
N ASN A 45 -0.29 -5.60 -1.52
CA ASN A 45 -1.63 -5.56 -0.97
C ASN A 45 -1.84 -6.76 -0.06
N GLU A 46 -2.54 -6.53 1.05
CA GLU A 46 -2.93 -7.59 1.96
C GLU A 46 -4.40 -7.39 2.34
N PHE A 47 -5.16 -8.47 2.29
CA PHE A 47 -6.56 -8.46 2.66
C PHE A 47 -6.77 -9.22 3.96
N ILE A 48 -7.47 -8.61 4.91
CA ILE A 48 -7.86 -9.28 6.14
C ILE A 48 -9.35 -9.12 6.41
N THR A 49 -9.92 -10.15 7.03
CA THR A 49 -11.22 -10.09 7.67
C THR A 49 -11.09 -9.65 9.13
N ALA A 50 -12.18 -9.13 9.69
CA ALA A 50 -12.25 -8.71 11.09
C ALA A 50 -11.80 -9.85 12.02
N GLY A 51 -10.97 -9.50 13.00
CA GLY A 51 -10.38 -10.46 13.94
C GLY A 51 -9.13 -11.18 13.42
N SER A 52 -8.75 -11.05 12.14
CA SER A 52 -7.52 -11.64 11.59
C SER A 52 -6.32 -10.68 11.60
N GLU A 53 -6.34 -9.64 12.43
CA GLU A 53 -5.28 -8.62 12.50
C GLU A 53 -3.92 -9.22 12.92
N TYR A 54 -3.93 -10.33 13.68
CA TYR A 54 -2.72 -11.08 14.01
C TYR A 54 -2.04 -11.73 12.80
N LYS A 55 -2.76 -11.96 11.70
CA LYS A 55 -2.19 -12.49 10.44
C LYS A 55 -1.54 -11.41 9.58
N LEU A 56 -1.67 -10.13 9.94
CA LEU A 56 -1.07 -9.06 9.15
C LEU A 56 0.46 -9.19 9.15
N PRO A 57 1.10 -9.08 7.98
CA PRO A 57 2.55 -8.98 7.89
C PRO A 57 3.03 -7.68 8.55
N GLU A 58 4.29 -7.66 9.00
CA GLU A 58 4.84 -6.54 9.78
C GLU A 58 4.74 -5.19 9.05
N TRP A 59 4.95 -5.19 7.73
CA TRP A 59 4.82 -3.98 6.92
C TRP A 59 3.40 -3.40 7.01
N ALA A 60 2.37 -4.24 6.93
CA ALA A 60 0.96 -3.82 6.98
C ALA A 60 0.52 -3.42 8.39
N ARG A 61 1.07 -4.05 9.44
CA ARG A 61 0.79 -3.70 10.84
C ARG A 61 1.18 -2.25 11.19
N SER A 62 2.21 -1.73 10.52
CA SER A 62 2.67 -0.35 10.71
C SER A 62 1.75 0.72 10.09
N ILE A 63 0.77 0.31 9.26
CA ILE A 63 -0.06 1.22 8.49
C ILE A 63 -1.25 1.68 9.35
N SER A 64 -1.22 2.95 9.77
CA SER A 64 -2.31 3.58 10.52
C SER A 64 -3.17 4.53 9.67
N LEU A 65 -2.72 4.87 8.45
CA LEU A 65 -3.44 5.80 7.58
C LEU A 65 -4.64 5.12 6.93
N ARG A 66 -5.85 5.60 7.25
CA ARG A 66 -7.11 5.14 6.64
C ARG A 66 -7.52 6.05 5.49
N ARG A 67 -7.68 5.50 4.28
CA ARG A 67 -8.27 6.21 3.13
C ARG A 67 -9.74 5.87 3.00
N LYS A 68 -10.60 6.77 3.51
CA LYS A 68 -12.06 6.65 3.40
C LYS A 68 -12.58 6.82 1.98
N ASP A 69 -11.87 7.60 1.17
CA ASP A 69 -12.22 7.87 -0.23
C ASP A 69 -12.24 6.61 -1.11
N LEU A 70 -11.47 5.59 -0.74
CA LEU A 70 -11.40 4.30 -1.43
C LEU A 70 -12.40 3.27 -0.89
N GLU A 71 -13.11 3.60 0.18
CA GLU A 71 -14.11 2.71 0.76
C GLU A 71 -15.33 2.73 -0.15
N SER A 72 -15.77 1.55 -0.58
CA SER A 72 -17.00 1.47 -1.34
C SER A 72 -18.14 1.91 -0.42
N ASP A 73 -18.61 3.14 -0.64
CA ASP A 73 -19.82 3.69 -0.06
C ASP A 73 -21.00 2.90 -0.66
N ARG A 74 -21.21 1.69 -0.15
CA ARG A 74 -22.47 0.96 -0.40
C ARG A 74 -23.55 1.71 0.37
N ILE A 75 -24.00 2.82 -0.20
CA ILE A 75 -25.33 3.36 0.02
C ILE A 75 -26.28 2.26 -0.46
N TYR A 76 -26.88 1.58 0.50
CA TYR A 76 -28.00 0.68 0.28
C TYR A 76 -29.26 1.46 -0.07
#